data_AF-A0A3R8T9P4-F1
#
_entry.id   AF-A0A3R8T9P4-F1
#
_cell.length_a   1.000
_cell.length_b   1.000
_cell.length_c   1.000
_cell.angle_alpha   90.00
_cell.angle_beta   90.00
_cell.angle_gamma   90.00
#
_symmetry.space_group_name_H-M   'P 1'
#
loop_
_entity.id
_entity.type
_entity.pdbx_description
1 polymer ?
#
loop_
_entity_poly.entity_id
_entity_poly.type
_entity_poly.pdbx_seq_one_letter_code
_entity_poly.pdbx_strand_id
1 'polypeptide(L)'
;MSVISIYQEPKDLFLKLAREGRRTWTSDSKVDTADHLFNYCITAHSLRDWCIKHLSISKKEFHEVCNTYERLEWCRDIANSSKHFGLRLDKTSTVSKVNDIKDELVTITPDGQYSSTTHSRDSFIIEKSNGESELLMMFLFYSFSNWEEIFDKYHIPRHPDSLKTEMFIEFA
;
A
#
# COMPACT_ATOMS: atom_id res chain seq x y z
N MET A 1 -21.59 -1.84 12.60
CA MET A 1 -20.92 -2.91 11.85
C MET A 1 -20.90 -2.51 10.37
N SER A 2 -20.00 -3.09 9.56
CA SER A 2 -20.01 -2.87 8.10
C SER A 2 -21.31 -3.39 7.49
N VAL A 3 -21.76 -2.76 6.40
CA VAL A 3 -22.90 -3.27 5.61
C VAL A 3 -22.47 -4.51 4.80
N ILE A 4 -21.21 -4.56 4.38
CA ILE A 4 -20.62 -5.74 3.73
C ILE A 4 -20.20 -6.72 4.83
N SER A 5 -20.86 -7.89 4.87
CA SER A 5 -20.78 -8.87 5.95
C SER A 5 -19.41 -9.55 6.12
N ILE A 6 -18.53 -9.48 5.12
CA ILE A 6 -17.18 -10.06 5.24
C ILE A 6 -16.26 -9.17 6.09
N TYR A 7 -16.52 -7.86 6.16
CA TYR A 7 -15.66 -6.93 6.90
C TYR A 7 -16.22 -6.72 8.30
N GLN A 8 -15.62 -7.34 9.31
CA GLN A 8 -16.07 -7.27 10.70
C GLN A 8 -15.06 -6.57 11.60
N GLU A 9 -13.76 -6.71 11.31
CA GLU A 9 -12.67 -6.17 12.11
C GLU A 9 -11.48 -5.73 11.24
N PRO A 10 -10.49 -4.99 11.79
CA PRO A 10 -9.40 -4.43 11.01
C PRO A 10 -8.63 -5.46 10.17
N LYS A 11 -8.46 -6.70 10.66
CA LYS A 11 -7.74 -7.75 9.93
C LYS A 11 -8.38 -8.12 8.59
N ASP A 12 -9.69 -7.97 8.45
CA ASP A 12 -10.40 -8.27 7.20
C ASP A 12 -10.06 -7.25 6.11
N LEU A 13 -9.90 -5.98 6.53
CA LEU A 13 -9.50 -4.90 5.65
C LEU A 13 -7.98 -4.91 5.40
N PHE A 14 -7.19 -5.37 6.36
CA PHE A 14 -5.77 -5.67 6.17
C PHE A 14 -5.57 -6.80 5.13
N LEU A 15 -6.39 -7.84 5.14
CA LEU A 15 -6.38 -8.86 4.10
C LEU A 15 -6.81 -8.30 2.74
N LYS A 16 -7.74 -7.35 2.70
CA LYS A 16 -8.08 -6.61 1.48
C LYS A 16 -6.87 -5.83 0.97
N LEU A 17 -6.12 -5.17 1.86
CA LEU A 17 -4.92 -4.43 1.49
C LEU A 17 -3.92 -5.33 0.75
N ALA A 18 -3.67 -6.53 1.27
CA ALA A 18 -2.81 -7.52 0.61
C ALA A 18 -3.33 -7.91 -0.78
N ARG A 19 -4.64 -8.15 -0.92
CA ARG A 19 -5.25 -8.47 -2.22
C ARG A 19 -5.09 -7.34 -3.23
N GLU A 20 -5.31 -6.08 -2.84
CA GLU A 20 -5.08 -4.95 -3.76
C GLU A 20 -3.61 -4.77 -4.08
N GLY A 21 -2.71 -5.01 -3.12
CA GLY A 21 -1.27 -4.94 -3.35
C GLY A 21 -0.81 -6.00 -4.35
N ARG A 22 -1.32 -7.23 -4.21
CA ARG A 22 -1.12 -8.30 -5.20
C ARG A 22 -1.64 -7.91 -6.57
N ARG A 23 -2.89 -7.43 -6.67
CA ARG A 23 -3.48 -7.02 -7.96
C ARG A 23 -2.71 -5.89 -8.63
N THR A 24 -2.23 -4.94 -7.84
CA THR A 24 -1.35 -3.86 -8.31
C THR A 24 -0.05 -4.45 -8.85
N TRP A 25 0.57 -5.38 -8.11
CA TRP A 25 1.82 -6.01 -8.50
C TRP A 25 1.68 -6.98 -9.68
N THR A 26 0.60 -7.71 -9.86
CA THR A 26 0.52 -8.75 -10.91
C THR A 26 -0.24 -8.30 -12.16
N SER A 27 -0.59 -7.02 -12.26
CA SER A 27 -1.32 -6.49 -13.42
C SER A 27 -0.35 -6.17 -14.57
N ASP A 28 -0.74 -6.58 -15.78
CA ASP A 28 -0.04 -6.28 -17.04
C ASP A 28 -0.56 -4.99 -17.72
N SER A 29 -1.68 -4.45 -17.22
CA SER A 29 -2.35 -3.28 -17.79
C SER A 29 -2.09 -2.07 -16.92
N LYS A 30 -1.57 -0.98 -17.52
CA LYS A 30 -1.32 0.27 -16.80
C LYS A 30 -2.56 0.83 -16.11
N VAL A 31 -3.70 0.74 -16.79
CA VAL A 31 -4.98 1.23 -16.27
C VAL A 31 -5.40 0.41 -15.06
N ASP A 32 -5.35 -0.91 -15.15
CA ASP A 32 -5.70 -1.78 -14.04
C ASP A 32 -4.72 -1.63 -12.87
N THR A 33 -3.42 -1.47 -13.15
CA THR A 33 -2.40 -1.20 -12.12
C THR A 33 -2.69 0.11 -11.40
N ALA A 34 -3.08 1.18 -12.12
CA ALA A 34 -3.45 2.46 -11.51
C ALA A 34 -4.72 2.33 -10.64
N ASP A 35 -5.74 1.63 -11.13
CA ASP A 35 -6.98 1.38 -10.38
C ASP A 35 -6.71 0.56 -9.11
N HIS A 36 -5.88 -0.47 -9.20
CA HIS A 36 -5.49 -1.29 -8.07
C HIS A 36 -4.63 -0.53 -7.07
N LEU A 37 -3.69 0.29 -7.53
CA LEU A 37 -2.88 1.16 -6.67
C LEU A 37 -3.77 2.16 -5.92
N PHE A 38 -4.74 2.78 -6.61
CA PHE A 38 -5.68 3.69 -5.97
C PHE A 38 -6.53 2.96 -4.90
N ASN A 39 -7.03 1.77 -5.23
CA ASN A 39 -7.77 0.93 -4.30
C ASN A 39 -6.91 0.49 -3.10
N TYR A 40 -5.63 0.21 -3.31
CA TYR A 40 -4.66 -0.08 -2.26
C TYR A 40 -4.52 1.11 -1.30
N CYS A 41 -4.25 2.30 -1.84
CA CYS A 41 -4.10 3.52 -1.04
C CYS A 41 -5.37 3.89 -0.27
N ILE A 42 -6.56 3.76 -0.88
CA ILE A 42 -7.84 3.95 -0.17
C ILE A 42 -7.99 2.93 0.96
N THR A 43 -7.67 1.66 0.68
CA THR A 43 -7.79 0.57 1.66
C THR A 43 -6.87 0.83 2.85
N ALA A 44 -5.60 1.16 2.59
CA ALA A 44 -4.62 1.53 3.61
C ALA A 44 -5.11 2.75 4.41
N HIS A 45 -5.57 3.81 3.74
CA HIS A 45 -6.06 5.00 4.41
C HIS A 45 -7.27 4.72 5.30
N SER A 46 -8.19 3.87 4.83
CA SER A 46 -9.41 3.49 5.55
C SER A 46 -9.12 2.59 6.76
N LEU A 47 -8.05 1.79 6.70
CA LEU A 47 -7.66 0.88 7.78
C LEU A 47 -7.41 1.62 9.10
N ARG A 48 -6.93 2.86 9.02
CA ARG A 48 -6.79 3.75 10.18
C ARG A 48 -8.10 3.94 10.95
N ASP A 49 -9.18 4.24 10.24
CA ASP A 49 -10.49 4.49 10.87
C ASP A 49 -11.08 3.20 11.46
N TRP A 50 -10.77 2.05 10.85
CA TRP A 50 -11.12 0.74 11.39
C TRP A 50 -10.38 0.43 12.69
N CYS A 51 -9.07 0.66 12.75
CA CYS A 51 -8.27 0.50 13.96
C CYS A 51 -8.75 1.41 15.10
N ILE A 52 -9.02 2.69 14.82
CA ILE A 52 -9.56 3.64 15.80
C ILE A 52 -10.85 3.11 16.43
N LYS A 53 -11.77 2.65 15.58
CA LYS A 53 -13.06 2.13 16.04
C LYS A 53 -12.93 0.83 16.82
N HIS A 54 -12.04 -0.07 16.39
CA HIS A 54 -11.81 -1.35 17.04
C HIS A 54 -11.18 -1.17 18.42
N LEU A 55 -10.16 -0.31 18.53
CA LEU A 55 -9.43 -0.06 19.77
C LEU A 55 -10.14 0.91 20.71
N SER A 56 -11.17 1.63 20.24
CA SER A 56 -11.87 2.67 21.00
C SER A 56 -10.93 3.77 21.54
N ILE A 57 -9.95 4.18 20.74
CA ILE A 57 -8.93 5.18 21.09
C ILE A 57 -9.18 6.54 20.42
N SER A 58 -8.43 7.56 20.85
CA SER A 58 -8.50 8.91 20.27
C SER A 58 -8.13 8.90 18.79
N LYS A 59 -9.03 9.45 17.97
CA LYS A 59 -8.79 9.65 16.53
C LYS A 59 -7.54 10.50 16.27
N LYS A 60 -7.34 11.56 17.06
CA LYS A 60 -6.23 12.49 16.87
C LYS A 60 -4.89 11.79 17.13
N GLU A 61 -4.76 11.09 18.25
CA GLU A 61 -3.52 10.42 18.65
C GLU A 61 -3.16 9.32 17.65
N PHE A 62 -4.13 8.51 17.22
CA PHE A 62 -3.86 7.45 16.26
C PHE A 62 -3.51 8.00 14.87
N HIS A 63 -4.11 9.13 14.45
CA HIS A 63 -3.70 9.83 13.23
C HIS A 63 -2.25 10.28 13.29
N GLU A 64 -1.83 10.86 14.43
CA GLU A 64 -0.44 11.30 14.64
C GLU A 64 0.53 10.12 14.55
N VAL A 65 0.18 8.97 15.14
CA VAL A 65 0.97 7.73 15.00
C VAL A 65 1.03 7.26 13.56
N CYS A 66 -0.08 7.19 12.81
CA CYS A 66 -0.03 6.80 11.41
C CYS A 66 0.82 7.76 10.56
N ASN A 67 0.83 9.06 10.89
CA ASN A 67 1.61 10.06 10.16
C ASN A 67 3.11 9.98 10.46
N THR A 68 3.57 9.22 11.46
CA THR A 68 5.02 8.95 11.61
C THR A 68 5.54 7.97 10.56
N TYR A 69 4.64 7.26 9.88
CA TYR A 69 4.96 6.33 8.80
C TYR A 69 4.78 7.02 7.45
N GLU A 70 5.91 7.39 6.84
CA GLU A 70 5.95 8.15 5.59
C GLU A 70 5.08 7.51 4.48
N ARG A 71 5.13 6.19 4.30
CA ARG A 71 4.37 5.51 3.23
C ARG A 71 2.86 5.48 3.49
N LEU A 72 2.43 5.55 4.76
CA LEU A 72 1.01 5.68 5.11
C LEU A 72 0.51 7.10 4.84
N GLU A 73 1.37 8.09 5.04
CA GLU A 73 1.11 9.45 4.61
C GLU A 73 0.94 9.55 3.09
N TRP A 74 1.77 8.86 2.31
CA TRP A 74 1.62 8.83 0.85
C TRP A 74 0.33 8.14 0.40
N CYS A 75 -0.04 7.02 1.05
CA CYS A 75 -1.33 6.36 0.78
C CYS A 75 -2.51 7.33 1.00
N ARG A 76 -2.48 8.12 2.08
CA ARG A 76 -3.49 9.16 2.35
C ARG A 76 -3.52 10.18 1.23
N ASP A 77 -2.36 10.66 0.81
CA ASP A 77 -2.24 11.74 -0.16
C ASP A 77 -2.71 11.31 -1.55
N ILE A 78 -2.26 10.14 -2.03
CA ILE A 78 -2.71 9.53 -3.29
C ILE A 78 -4.22 9.27 -3.27
N ALA A 79 -4.74 8.71 -2.16
CA ALA A 79 -6.16 8.43 -2.03
C ALA A 79 -7.00 9.72 -2.05
N ASN A 80 -6.58 10.76 -1.35
CA ASN A 80 -7.32 12.01 -1.28
C ASN A 80 -7.22 12.83 -2.57
N SER A 81 -6.04 12.92 -3.18
CA SER A 81 -5.85 13.67 -4.42
C SER A 81 -6.67 13.05 -5.56
N SER A 82 -6.70 11.73 -5.66
CA SER A 82 -7.46 11.05 -6.71
C SER A 82 -8.97 11.09 -6.45
N LYS A 83 -9.41 10.96 -5.19
CA LYS A 83 -10.83 11.07 -4.81
C LYS A 83 -11.42 12.46 -5.04
N HIS A 84 -10.64 13.51 -4.78
CA HIS A 84 -11.10 14.90 -4.83
C HIS A 84 -10.65 15.66 -6.08
N PHE A 85 -9.97 14.98 -7.02
CA PHE A 85 -9.34 15.60 -8.19
C PHE A 85 -8.42 16.76 -7.81
N GLY A 86 -7.54 16.50 -6.84
CA GLY A 86 -6.64 17.46 -6.21
C GLY A 86 -6.77 17.45 -4.69
N LEU A 87 -5.75 17.96 -4.01
CA LEU A 87 -5.86 18.25 -2.59
C LEU A 87 -6.49 19.63 -2.38
N ARG A 88 -7.04 19.86 -1.18
CA ARG A 88 -7.52 21.18 -0.79
C ARG A 88 -6.34 22.16 -0.79
N LEU A 89 -6.59 23.43 -1.12
CA LEU A 89 -5.56 24.47 -1.21
C LEU A 89 -4.74 24.66 0.07
N ASP A 90 -5.30 24.29 1.23
CA ASP A 90 -4.64 24.34 2.54
C ASP A 90 -3.76 23.12 2.85
N LYS A 91 -3.69 22.13 1.93
CA LYS A 91 -2.94 20.88 2.13
C LYS A 91 -1.91 20.67 1.02
N THR A 92 -0.64 20.71 1.40
CA THR A 92 0.47 20.30 0.54
C THR A 92 0.61 18.78 0.56
N SER A 93 0.70 18.16 -0.61
CA SER A 93 1.00 16.73 -0.70
C SER A 93 2.48 16.45 -0.47
N THR A 94 2.81 15.35 0.20
CA THR A 94 4.17 14.81 0.22
C THR A 94 4.51 14.01 -1.03
N VAL A 95 3.50 13.56 -1.78
CA VAL A 95 3.63 12.92 -3.09
C VAL A 95 3.41 13.97 -4.18
N SER A 96 4.41 14.18 -5.04
CA SER A 96 4.29 15.11 -6.17
C SER A 96 3.60 14.44 -7.36
N LYS A 97 3.94 13.18 -7.63
CA LYS A 97 3.43 12.44 -8.79
C LYS A 97 3.53 10.93 -8.58
N VAL A 98 2.62 10.20 -9.21
CA VAL A 98 2.79 8.76 -9.54
C VAL A 98 3.00 8.70 -11.05
N ASN A 99 4.17 8.25 -11.49
CA ASN A 99 4.61 8.38 -12.87
C ASN A 99 4.85 7.01 -13.51
N ASP A 100 4.47 6.86 -14.78
CA ASP A 100 4.69 5.64 -15.54
C ASP A 100 6.19 5.40 -15.75
N ILE A 101 6.62 4.17 -15.49
CA ILE A 101 7.99 3.71 -15.78
C ILE A 101 7.97 2.30 -16.38
N LYS A 102 9.14 1.85 -16.81
CA LYS A 102 9.40 0.43 -17.05
C LYS A 102 10.38 -0.07 -16.01
N ASP A 103 9.96 -1.04 -15.21
CA ASP A 103 10.84 -1.75 -14.28
C ASP A 103 11.55 -2.87 -15.02
N GLU A 104 12.82 -3.10 -14.66
CA GLU A 104 13.59 -4.29 -15.06
C GLU A 104 13.78 -5.18 -13.85
N LEU A 105 13.28 -6.40 -13.93
CA LEU A 105 13.33 -7.40 -12.87
C LEU A 105 14.25 -8.55 -13.27
N VAL A 106 14.94 -9.10 -12.27
CA VAL A 106 15.71 -10.35 -12.41
C VAL A 106 15.06 -11.43 -11.58
N THR A 107 14.98 -12.64 -12.12
CA THR A 107 14.48 -13.79 -11.36
C THR A 107 15.54 -14.23 -10.35
N ILE A 108 15.16 -14.36 -9.07
CA ILE A 108 16.00 -14.97 -8.04
C ILE A 108 15.60 -16.45 -7.93
N THR A 109 16.54 -17.36 -8.12
CA THR A 109 16.33 -18.80 -7.99
C THR A 109 16.29 -19.22 -6.52
N PRO A 110 15.73 -20.40 -6.18
CA PRO A 110 15.57 -20.84 -4.78
C PRO A 110 16.87 -20.93 -3.97
N ASP A 111 18.03 -21.02 -4.63
CA ASP A 111 19.36 -21.01 -4.02
C ASP A 111 19.94 -19.59 -3.85
N GLY A 112 19.18 -18.56 -4.15
CA GLY A 112 19.56 -17.15 -4.01
C GLY A 112 20.42 -16.60 -5.16
N GLN A 113 20.63 -17.37 -6.23
CA GLN A 113 21.28 -16.86 -7.44
C GLN A 113 20.29 -16.03 -8.26
N TYR A 114 20.79 -15.11 -9.09
CA TYR A 114 19.97 -14.36 -10.03
C TYR A 114 20.12 -14.93 -11.44
N SER A 115 19.00 -15.03 -12.16
CA SER A 115 19.00 -15.35 -13.58
C SER A 115 19.67 -14.23 -14.37
N SER A 116 20.36 -14.59 -15.44
CA SER A 116 20.89 -13.64 -16.42
C SER A 116 19.79 -13.02 -17.31
N THR A 117 18.57 -13.53 -17.22
CA THR A 117 17.42 -13.01 -17.98
C THR A 117 16.73 -11.93 -17.18
N THR A 118 16.70 -10.72 -17.74
CA THR A 118 15.87 -9.62 -17.26
C THR A 118 14.50 -9.64 -17.91
N HIS A 119 13.48 -9.30 -17.13
CA HIS A 119 12.12 -9.13 -17.59
C HIS A 119 11.72 -7.67 -17.37
N SER A 120 11.24 -7.01 -18.42
CA SER A 120 10.73 -5.65 -18.32
C SER A 120 9.23 -5.68 -18.12
N ARG A 121 8.72 -4.80 -17.25
CA ARG A 121 7.29 -4.61 -17.04
C ARG A 121 6.93 -3.14 -17.01
N ASP A 122 5.72 -2.82 -17.44
CA ASP A 122 5.14 -1.52 -17.15
C ASP A 122 4.83 -1.43 -15.64
N SER A 123 5.18 -0.30 -15.03
CA SER A 123 5.10 -0.08 -13.58
C SER A 123 4.94 1.41 -13.28
N PHE A 124 4.95 1.74 -11.99
CA PHE A 124 4.90 3.11 -11.50
C PHE A 124 6.06 3.42 -10.56
N ILE A 125 6.46 4.68 -10.55
CA ILE A 125 7.34 5.25 -9.52
C ILE A 125 6.58 6.34 -8.75
N ILE A 126 6.73 6.33 -7.43
CA ILE A 126 6.15 7.33 -6.56
C ILE A 126 7.20 8.42 -6.36
N GLU A 127 6.94 9.61 -6.87
CA GLU A 127 7.82 10.78 -6.74
C GLU A 127 7.34 11.64 -5.57
N LYS A 128 8.28 12.03 -4.70
CA LYS A 128 8.02 12.89 -3.56
C LYS A 128 8.22 14.36 -3.92
N SER A 129 7.62 15.25 -3.12
CA SER A 129 7.83 16.69 -3.25
C SER A 129 9.25 17.15 -2.90
N ASN A 130 10.03 16.34 -2.17
CA ASN A 130 11.43 16.62 -1.85
C ASN A 130 12.43 16.13 -2.93
N GLY A 131 11.95 15.53 -4.03
CA GLY A 131 12.77 15.01 -5.13
C GLY A 131 13.21 13.55 -5.00
N GLU A 132 12.93 12.90 -3.87
CA GLU A 132 13.16 11.46 -3.73
C GLU A 132 12.06 10.65 -4.43
N SER A 133 12.34 9.37 -4.73
CA SER A 133 11.37 8.48 -5.38
C SER A 133 11.46 7.06 -4.86
N GLU A 134 10.37 6.31 -4.99
CA GLU A 134 10.27 4.91 -4.57
C GLU A 134 9.57 4.06 -5.64
N LEU A 135 10.15 2.90 -5.97
CA LEU A 135 9.55 1.95 -6.90
C LEU A 135 8.26 1.35 -6.32
N LEU A 136 7.31 1.02 -7.19
CA LEU A 136 6.01 0.46 -6.79
C LEU A 136 6.13 -0.74 -5.84
N MET A 137 7.03 -1.68 -6.12
CA MET A 137 7.26 -2.85 -5.25
C MET A 137 7.65 -2.44 -3.84
N MET A 138 8.61 -1.52 -3.71
CA MET A 138 9.14 -1.06 -2.42
C MET A 138 8.07 -0.28 -1.66
N PHE A 139 7.30 0.56 -2.36
CA PHE A 139 6.18 1.28 -1.78
C PHE A 139 5.12 0.32 -1.21
N LEU A 140 4.69 -0.67 -1.97
CA LEU A 140 3.74 -1.69 -1.51
C LEU A 140 4.31 -2.47 -0.32
N PHE A 141 5.56 -2.91 -0.41
CA PHE A 141 6.22 -3.70 0.65
C PHE A 141 6.32 -2.91 1.97
N TYR A 142 6.84 -1.68 1.93
CA TYR A 142 7.05 -0.87 3.14
C TYR A 142 5.75 -0.33 3.72
N SER A 143 4.79 0.10 2.88
CA SER A 143 3.48 0.53 3.37
C SER A 143 2.72 -0.61 4.05
N PHE A 144 2.81 -1.84 3.51
CA PHE A 144 2.22 -3.01 4.14
C PHE A 144 2.93 -3.35 5.46
N SER A 145 4.27 -3.30 5.47
CA SER A 145 5.08 -3.53 6.68
C SER A 145 4.75 -2.52 7.79
N ASN A 146 4.52 -1.24 7.45
CA ASN A 146 4.09 -0.25 8.43
C ASN A 146 2.74 -0.61 9.06
N TRP A 147 1.83 -1.24 8.33
CA TRP A 147 0.59 -1.76 8.91
C TRP A 147 0.81 -2.99 9.77
N GLU A 148 1.71 -3.91 9.40
CA GLU A 148 2.10 -5.03 10.27
C GLU A 148 2.63 -4.50 11.62
N GLU A 149 3.55 -3.53 11.58
CA GLU A 149 4.09 -2.89 12.79
C GLU A 149 3.01 -2.24 13.65
N ILE A 150 2.03 -1.56 13.03
CA ILE A 150 0.91 -0.97 13.77
C ILE A 150 0.04 -2.05 14.41
N PHE A 151 -0.29 -3.12 13.67
CA PHE A 151 -1.09 -4.21 14.21
C PHE A 151 -0.37 -4.88 15.39
N ASP A 152 0.93 -5.10 15.27
CA ASP A 152 1.75 -5.70 16.33
C ASP A 152 1.85 -4.77 17.55
N LYS A 153 2.11 -3.48 17.34
CA LYS A 153 2.21 -2.45 18.39
C LYS A 153 0.93 -2.30 19.20
N TYR A 154 -0.23 -2.41 18.54
CA TYR A 154 -1.55 -2.27 19.19
C TYR A 154 -2.20 -3.62 19.53
N HIS A 155 -1.48 -4.72 19.36
CA HIS A 155 -1.96 -6.08 19.62
C HIS A 155 -3.27 -6.41 18.88
N ILE A 156 -3.44 -5.88 17.67
CA ILE A 156 -4.57 -6.22 16.80
C ILE A 156 -4.25 -7.56 16.13
N PRO A 157 -5.12 -8.58 16.21
CA PRO A 157 -4.91 -9.83 15.50
C PRO A 157 -4.74 -9.59 14.00
N ARG A 158 -3.73 -10.21 13.37
CA ARG A 158 -3.53 -10.17 11.91
C ARG A 158 -3.31 -11.57 11.32
N HIS A 159 -3.45 -11.63 10.01
CA HIS A 159 -3.13 -12.82 9.21
C HIS A 159 -1.62 -13.15 9.25
N PRO A 160 -1.21 -14.36 8.83
CA PRO A 160 0.18 -14.82 8.90
C PRO A 160 1.18 -13.88 8.20
N ASP A 161 2.44 -13.92 8.65
CA ASP A 161 3.55 -13.13 8.08
C ASP A 161 3.82 -13.43 6.59
N SER A 162 3.37 -14.59 6.10
CA SER A 162 3.51 -14.97 4.69
C SER A 162 2.71 -14.07 3.75
N LEU A 163 1.67 -13.40 4.24
CA LEU A 163 0.73 -12.63 3.41
C LEU A 163 1.43 -11.52 2.62
N LYS A 164 2.42 -10.85 3.21
CA LYS A 164 3.21 -9.82 2.52
C LYS A 164 4.01 -10.43 1.36
N THR A 165 4.67 -11.56 1.59
CA THR A 165 5.44 -12.26 0.54
C THR A 165 4.52 -12.75 -0.57
N GLU A 166 3.35 -13.28 -0.23
CA GLU A 166 2.33 -13.74 -1.19
C GLU A 166 1.82 -12.62 -2.11
N MET A 167 1.97 -11.34 -1.76
CA MET A 167 1.64 -10.23 -2.67
C MET A 167 2.52 -10.23 -3.92
N PHE A 168 3.75 -10.73 -3.82
CA PHE A 168 4.78 -10.61 -4.86
C PHE A 168 5.13 -11.93 -5.54
N ILE A 169 4.50 -13.05 -5.13
CA ILE A 169 4.71 -14.35 -5.79
C ILE A 169 3.95 -14.38 -7.13
N GLU A 170 4.68 -14.50 -8.22
CA GLU A 170 4.15 -14.74 -9.55
C GLU A 170 4.32 -16.23 -9.89
N PHE A 171 3.23 -16.89 -10.27
CA PHE A 171 3.29 -18.27 -10.76
C PHE A 171 3.45 -18.20 -12.28
N ALA A 172 4.49 -18.87 -12.79
CA ALA A 172 4.73 -19.04 -14.22
C ALA A 172 3.72 -20.00 -14.87
#